data_AF-A0A7S3EVQ7-F1
#
_entry.id   AF-A0A7S3EVQ7-F1
#
_cell.length_a   1.000
_cell.length_b   1.000
_cell.length_c   1.000
_cell.angle_alpha   90.00
_cell.angle_beta   90.00
_cell.angle_gamma   90.00
#
_symmetry.space_group_name_H-M   'P 1'
#
loop_
_entity.id
_entity.type
_entity.pdbx_description
1 polymer ?
#
loop_
_entity_poly.entity_id
_entity_poly.type
_entity_poly.pdbx_seq_one_letter_code
_entity_poly.pdbx_strand_id
1 'polypeptide(L)'
;GMASRWWDRMQLPVPPGWTAAELALCPPAPQPYAPAHADVYFPYEHSSTFAPSGYATQLFSAVFAPTSLLNASVLEASLLQAVTELHALTDLPWCSDPPMYAMAAARLGLRNLAAELLVQPNGSTASKTSDYLPSGQCRMNTFLPTYTPGNGALLAAVAMLAGGGWDGDDGQPLPGLPRDGSWVVRAEGFAKAL
;
A
#
# COMPACT_ATOMS: atom_id res chain seq x y z
N GLY A 1 -18.95 -5.30 7.64
CA GLY A 1 -17.48 -5.35 7.63
C GLY A 1 -16.97 -6.72 7.21
N MET A 2 -15.64 -6.87 7.04
CA MET A 2 -15.02 -8.15 6.61
C MET A 2 -15.37 -9.33 7.54
N ALA A 3 -15.34 -9.12 8.86
CA ALA A 3 -15.67 -10.14 9.84
C ALA A 3 -17.14 -10.60 9.73
N SER A 4 -18.08 -9.66 9.54
CA SER A 4 -19.50 -9.96 9.33
C SER A 4 -19.72 -10.80 8.08
N ARG A 5 -19.06 -10.45 6.95
CA ARG A 5 -19.13 -11.24 5.70
C ARG A 5 -18.54 -12.65 5.88
N TRP A 6 -17.49 -12.78 6.69
CA TRP A 6 -16.93 -14.10 6.98
C TRP A 6 -17.90 -14.97 7.78
N TRP A 7 -18.58 -14.41 8.79
CA TRP A 7 -19.62 -15.14 9.54
C TRP A 7 -20.79 -15.55 8.66
N ASP A 8 -21.24 -14.67 7.78
CA ASP A 8 -22.30 -14.96 6.82
C ASP A 8 -21.93 -16.14 5.91
N ARG A 9 -20.69 -16.18 5.38
CA ARG A 9 -20.18 -17.33 4.61
C ARG A 9 -20.12 -18.62 5.42
N MET A 10 -19.89 -18.53 6.72
CA MET A 10 -19.89 -19.66 7.64
C MET A 10 -21.31 -20.04 8.11
N GLN A 11 -22.35 -19.36 7.62
CA GLN A 11 -23.75 -19.53 8.06
C GLN A 11 -23.93 -19.30 9.56
N LEU A 12 -23.13 -18.39 10.14
CA LEU A 12 -23.19 -18.00 11.55
C LEU A 12 -23.89 -16.65 11.71
N PRO A 13 -24.66 -16.46 12.81
CA PRO A 13 -25.40 -15.21 13.04
C PRO A 13 -24.45 -14.06 13.38
N VAL A 14 -24.36 -13.04 12.52
CA VAL A 14 -23.47 -11.88 12.75
C VAL A 14 -23.78 -11.21 14.11
N PRO A 15 -22.77 -11.04 15.00
CA PRO A 15 -22.98 -10.38 16.29
C PRO A 15 -23.46 -8.92 16.11
N PRO A 16 -24.59 -8.51 16.71
CA PRO A 16 -25.12 -7.15 16.55
C PRO A 16 -24.13 -6.05 16.96
N GLY A 17 -23.29 -6.32 17.96
CA GLY A 17 -22.27 -5.39 18.43
C GLY A 17 -21.22 -5.05 17.37
N TRP A 18 -20.96 -5.93 16.40
CA TRP A 18 -20.01 -5.64 15.31
C TRP A 18 -20.59 -4.66 14.31
N THR A 19 -21.86 -4.82 13.95
CA THR A 19 -22.57 -3.87 13.09
C THR A 19 -22.68 -2.51 13.77
N ALA A 20 -23.01 -2.49 15.07
CA ALA A 20 -23.04 -1.25 15.85
C ALA A 20 -21.67 -0.55 15.88
N ALA A 21 -20.59 -1.30 16.08
CA ALA A 21 -19.23 -0.75 16.06
C ALA A 21 -18.86 -0.19 14.69
N GLU A 22 -19.14 -0.91 13.60
CA GLU A 22 -18.87 -0.46 12.22
C GLU A 22 -19.61 0.83 11.87
N LEU A 23 -20.90 0.94 12.25
CA LEU A 23 -21.70 2.14 12.03
C LEU A 23 -21.27 3.33 12.90
N ALA A 24 -20.53 3.08 13.98
CA ALA A 24 -20.01 4.10 14.89
C ALA A 24 -18.58 4.54 14.55
N LEU A 25 -17.93 3.95 13.53
CA LEU A 25 -16.60 4.37 13.11
C LEU A 25 -16.65 5.75 12.46
N CYS A 26 -15.82 6.67 12.97
CA CYS A 26 -15.58 7.95 12.32
C CYS A 26 -14.63 7.77 11.13
N PRO A 27 -14.83 8.51 10.03
CA PRO A 27 -13.80 8.62 9.01
C PRO A 27 -12.55 9.30 9.60
N PRO A 28 -11.34 8.88 9.23
CA PRO A 28 -10.14 9.59 9.67
C PRO A 28 -10.17 11.03 9.17
N ALA A 29 -9.77 11.96 10.04
CA ALA A 29 -9.76 13.38 9.72
C ALA A 29 -8.47 13.74 8.94
N PRO A 30 -8.58 14.21 7.69
CA PRO A 30 -7.42 14.68 6.94
C PRO A 30 -7.01 16.08 7.43
N GLN A 31 -5.73 16.42 7.30
CA GLN A 31 -5.17 17.70 7.74
C GLN A 31 -4.11 18.19 6.76
N PRO A 32 -3.91 19.51 6.60
CA PRO A 32 -2.92 20.04 5.67
C PRO A 32 -1.51 19.65 6.12
N TYR A 33 -0.68 19.19 5.19
CA TYR A 33 0.72 18.84 5.48
C TYR A 33 1.52 20.04 6.03
N ALA A 34 1.30 21.21 5.44
CA ALA A 34 1.87 22.50 5.82
C ALA A 34 0.89 23.63 5.43
N PRO A 35 1.06 24.87 5.91
CA PRO A 35 0.19 25.98 5.52
C PRO A 35 0.08 26.09 3.99
N ALA A 36 -1.16 26.11 3.48
CA ALA A 36 -1.50 26.12 2.05
C ALA A 36 -1.16 24.85 1.23
N HIS A 37 -0.78 23.74 1.86
CA HIS A 37 -0.69 22.44 1.20
C HIS A 37 -2.04 21.72 1.20
N ALA A 38 -2.16 20.69 0.34
CA ALA A 38 -3.29 19.78 0.32
C ALA A 38 -3.40 18.99 1.64
N ASP A 39 -4.63 18.56 1.96
CA ASP A 39 -4.89 17.71 3.10
C ASP A 39 -4.36 16.28 2.84
N VAL A 40 -3.75 15.69 3.87
CA VAL A 40 -3.20 14.33 3.88
C VAL A 40 -3.65 13.58 5.12
N TYR A 41 -3.51 12.25 5.09
CA TYR A 41 -3.69 11.40 6.26
C TYR A 41 -2.37 11.23 7.02
N PHE A 42 -2.45 11.41 8.34
CA PHE A 42 -1.35 11.13 9.26
C PHE A 42 -1.57 9.80 9.99
N PRO A 43 -0.51 9.11 10.42
CA PRO A 43 -0.61 7.84 11.16
C PRO A 43 -1.40 7.95 12.47
N TYR A 44 -1.39 9.13 13.12
CA TYR A 44 -2.10 9.37 14.37
C TYR A 44 -2.90 10.67 14.29
N GLU A 45 -4.14 10.63 14.77
CA GLU A 45 -4.98 11.81 14.94
C GLU A 45 -4.29 12.77 15.92
N HIS A 46 -4.14 14.04 15.52
CA HIS A 46 -3.43 15.09 16.28
C HIS A 46 -1.91 14.92 16.43
N SER A 47 -1.25 14.12 15.57
CA SER A 47 0.21 14.12 15.51
C SER A 47 0.72 15.49 15.02
N SER A 48 1.36 16.27 15.91
CA SER A 48 2.14 17.46 15.53
C SER A 48 3.50 17.09 14.94
N THR A 49 3.94 15.87 15.21
CA THR A 49 5.19 15.32 14.70
C THR A 49 4.93 14.59 13.39
N PHE A 50 5.56 15.09 12.33
CA PHE A 50 5.99 14.23 11.24
C PHE A 50 7.01 13.26 11.85
N ALA A 51 6.57 12.08 12.27
CA ALA A 51 7.55 11.01 12.47
C ALA A 51 8.10 10.75 11.06
N PRO A 52 9.41 10.92 10.81
CA PRO A 52 10.00 10.61 9.50
C PRO A 52 9.78 9.14 9.11
N SER A 53 9.45 8.30 10.07
CA SER A 53 9.09 6.89 9.93
C SER A 53 7.58 6.62 9.87
N GLY A 54 6.76 7.67 9.76
CA GLY A 54 5.31 7.64 9.94
C GLY A 54 4.57 7.45 8.63
N TYR A 55 4.52 6.21 8.15
CA TYR A 55 3.63 5.76 7.09
C TYR A 55 2.23 6.32 7.32
N ALA A 56 1.57 6.83 6.28
CA ALA A 56 0.12 6.91 6.33
C ALA A 56 -0.37 5.45 6.40
N THR A 57 -0.66 4.97 7.61
CA THR A 57 -1.18 3.62 7.87
C THR A 57 -2.46 3.38 7.06
N GLN A 58 -3.16 4.46 6.73
CA GLN A 58 -4.29 4.52 5.81
C GLN A 58 -3.92 4.12 4.39
N LEU A 59 -2.71 4.45 3.88
CA LEU A 59 -2.23 3.96 2.57
C LEU A 59 -2.02 2.44 2.61
N PHE A 60 -1.42 1.92 3.68
CA PHE A 60 -1.15 0.48 3.79
C PHE A 60 -2.44 -0.31 4.03
N SER A 61 -3.38 0.23 4.81
CA SER A 61 -4.69 -0.39 5.00
C SER A 61 -5.51 -0.33 3.70
N ALA A 62 -5.41 0.76 2.93
CA ALA A 62 -6.08 0.91 1.65
C ALA A 62 -5.69 -0.16 0.62
N VAL A 63 -4.53 -0.79 0.77
CA VAL A 63 -4.12 -1.90 -0.10
C VAL A 63 -4.97 -3.15 0.13
N PHE A 64 -5.25 -3.47 1.39
CA PHE A 64 -5.82 -4.77 1.78
C PHE A 64 -7.27 -4.71 2.26
N ALA A 65 -7.82 -3.52 2.49
CA ALA A 65 -9.13 -3.34 3.08
C ALA A 65 -9.98 -2.36 2.27
N PRO A 66 -11.32 -2.52 2.29
CA PRO A 66 -12.23 -1.55 1.69
C PRO A 66 -11.97 -0.14 2.23
N THR A 67 -11.77 0.81 1.32
CA THR A 67 -11.43 2.20 1.64
C THR A 67 -12.65 3.09 1.76
N SER A 68 -13.83 2.56 2.09
CA SER A 68 -15.10 3.29 2.02
C SER A 68 -15.18 4.50 2.95
N LEU A 69 -14.34 4.55 3.99
CA LEU A 69 -14.21 5.69 4.90
C LEU A 69 -13.05 6.64 4.53
N LEU A 70 -12.24 6.29 3.53
CA LEU A 70 -11.09 7.07 3.10
C LEU A 70 -11.42 7.86 1.84
N ASN A 71 -10.97 9.10 1.79
CA ASN A 71 -11.09 9.93 0.60
C ASN A 71 -9.94 9.61 -0.37
N ALA A 72 -10.28 9.21 -1.60
CA ALA A 72 -9.30 8.81 -2.62
C ALA A 72 -8.32 9.94 -2.98
N SER A 73 -8.79 11.19 -3.10
CA SER A 73 -7.93 12.34 -3.41
C SER A 73 -7.00 12.68 -2.25
N VAL A 74 -7.43 12.49 -1.00
CA VAL A 74 -6.55 12.64 0.17
C VAL A 74 -5.53 11.51 0.23
N LEU A 75 -5.91 10.27 -0.08
CA LEU A 75 -4.96 9.15 -0.18
C LEU A 75 -3.92 9.41 -1.27
N GLU A 76 -4.33 9.89 -2.44
CA GLU A 76 -3.42 10.29 -3.51
C GLU A 76 -2.47 11.41 -3.04
N ALA A 77 -2.99 12.48 -2.43
CA ALA A 77 -2.16 13.53 -1.87
C ALA A 77 -1.18 13.00 -0.81
N SER A 78 -1.63 12.08 0.05
CA SER A 78 -0.79 11.43 1.07
C SER A 78 0.32 10.59 0.46
N LEU A 79 0.01 9.85 -0.61
CA LEU A 79 0.97 9.05 -1.36
C LEU A 79 2.02 9.94 -2.03
N LEU A 80 1.58 10.96 -2.76
CA LEU A 80 2.48 11.88 -3.46
C LEU A 80 3.36 12.64 -2.47
N GLN A 81 2.78 13.16 -1.38
CA GLN A 81 3.52 13.82 -0.30
C GLN A 81 4.57 12.89 0.31
N ALA A 82 4.23 11.62 0.55
CA ALA A 82 5.18 10.63 1.05
C ALA A 82 6.33 10.39 0.05
N VAL A 83 6.02 10.25 -1.24
CA VAL A 83 7.05 10.02 -2.26
C VAL A 83 7.95 11.24 -2.45
N THR A 84 7.40 12.46 -2.43
CA THR A 84 8.16 13.69 -2.69
C THR A 84 8.99 14.16 -1.51
N GLU A 85 8.49 14.02 -0.26
CA GLU A 85 9.13 14.68 0.90
C GLU A 85 9.77 13.74 1.90
N LEU A 86 9.32 12.49 2.00
CA LEU A 86 10.05 11.47 2.77
C LEU A 86 11.21 10.88 1.99
N HIS A 87 11.43 11.34 0.75
CA HIS A 87 12.25 10.62 -0.22
C HIS A 87 11.93 9.12 -0.18
N ALA A 88 10.65 8.73 -0.30
CA ALA A 88 10.26 7.31 -0.18
C ALA A 88 11.03 6.40 -1.18
N LEU A 89 11.61 6.97 -2.23
CA LEU A 89 12.49 6.23 -3.13
C LEU A 89 13.92 6.02 -2.61
N THR A 90 14.35 6.76 -1.58
CA THR A 90 15.73 6.73 -1.05
C THR A 90 15.88 6.54 0.46
N ASP A 91 14.84 6.69 1.29
CA ASP A 91 14.96 6.56 2.76
C ASP A 91 13.70 5.96 3.42
N LEU A 92 13.16 4.88 2.86
CA LEU A 92 12.09 4.15 3.56
C LEU A 92 12.65 3.40 4.79
N PRO A 93 11.90 3.28 5.89
CA PRO A 93 12.38 2.54 7.07
C PRO A 93 12.25 1.01 6.98
N TRP A 94 11.44 0.44 6.09
CA TRP A 94 11.27 -1.02 5.94
C TRP A 94 11.27 -1.49 4.48
N CYS A 95 11.77 -2.70 4.28
CA CYS A 95 11.79 -3.36 2.97
C CYS A 95 10.41 -3.72 2.43
N SER A 96 9.40 -3.79 3.30
CA SER A 96 8.00 -3.95 2.88
C SER A 96 7.42 -2.67 2.28
N ASP A 97 7.99 -1.50 2.58
CA ASP A 97 7.34 -0.24 2.26
C ASP A 97 7.22 0.01 0.76
N PRO A 98 8.28 -0.15 -0.08
CA PRO A 98 8.13 0.12 -1.51
C PRO A 98 7.05 -0.74 -2.19
N PRO A 99 6.97 -2.06 -1.95
CA PRO A 99 5.85 -2.86 -2.42
C PRO A 99 4.50 -2.38 -1.90
N MET A 100 4.42 -1.93 -0.64
CA MET A 100 3.17 -1.37 -0.10
C MET A 100 2.73 -0.09 -0.82
N TYR A 101 3.67 0.83 -1.05
CA TYR A 101 3.43 2.06 -1.81
C TYR A 101 3.07 1.75 -3.27
N ALA A 102 3.71 0.74 -3.89
CA ALA A 102 3.39 0.31 -5.25
C ALA A 102 1.94 -0.19 -5.36
N MET A 103 1.50 -1.01 -4.40
CA MET A 103 0.11 -1.47 -4.35
C MET A 103 -0.88 -0.32 -4.14
N ALA A 104 -0.56 0.63 -3.26
CA ALA A 104 -1.40 1.82 -3.04
C ALA A 104 -1.50 2.68 -4.32
N ALA A 105 -0.37 2.95 -4.97
CA ALA A 105 -0.31 3.68 -6.23
C ALA A 105 -1.14 2.99 -7.33
N ALA A 106 -1.05 1.66 -7.43
CA ALA A 106 -1.84 0.88 -8.38
C ALA A 106 -3.35 1.05 -8.14
N ARG A 107 -3.81 0.98 -6.89
CA ARG A 107 -5.24 1.19 -6.53
C ARG A 107 -5.74 2.60 -6.86
N LEU A 108 -4.86 3.60 -6.77
CA LEU A 108 -5.16 4.99 -7.13
C LEU A 108 -5.04 5.25 -8.65
N GLY A 109 -4.74 4.23 -9.46
CA GLY A 109 -4.59 4.37 -10.91
C GLY A 109 -3.25 4.95 -11.35
N LEU A 110 -2.32 5.23 -10.43
CA LEU A 110 -0.99 5.77 -10.69
C LEU A 110 -0.01 4.67 -11.13
N ARG A 111 -0.34 3.99 -12.24
CA ARG A 111 0.36 2.78 -12.72
C ARG A 111 1.86 2.97 -13.01
N ASN A 112 2.25 4.14 -13.52
CA ASN A 112 3.66 4.45 -13.78
C ASN A 112 4.45 4.52 -12.46
N LEU A 113 3.92 5.25 -11.48
CA LEU A 113 4.50 5.34 -10.15
C LEU A 113 4.49 3.97 -9.44
N ALA A 114 3.43 3.18 -9.61
CA ALA A 114 3.35 1.83 -9.06
C ALA A 114 4.49 0.93 -9.58
N ALA A 115 4.75 0.95 -10.88
CA ALA A 115 5.86 0.20 -11.49
C ALA A 115 7.23 0.73 -11.03
N GLU A 116 7.40 2.05 -10.93
CA GLU A 116 8.63 2.66 -10.44
C GLU A 116 8.93 2.28 -8.98
N LEU A 117 7.93 2.35 -8.10
CA LEU A 117 8.03 1.96 -6.70
C LEU A 117 8.31 0.47 -6.52
N LEU A 118 7.72 -0.38 -7.37
CA LEU A 118 7.93 -1.83 -7.33
C LEU A 118 9.34 -2.22 -7.75
N VAL A 119 9.81 -1.65 -8.86
CA VAL A 119 11.11 -2.02 -9.44
C VAL A 119 12.25 -1.36 -8.71
N GLN A 120 12.03 -0.14 -8.21
CA GLN A 120 13.04 0.75 -7.65
C GLN A 120 14.30 0.78 -8.54
N PRO A 121 14.35 1.63 -9.57
CA PRO A 121 15.37 1.56 -10.62
C PRO A 121 16.78 1.37 -10.04
N ASN A 122 17.28 0.14 -10.26
CA ASN A 122 18.62 -0.37 -9.96
C ASN A 122 19.38 0.36 -8.86
N GLY A 123 19.22 -0.09 -7.61
CA GLY A 123 20.23 0.13 -6.58
C GLY A 123 20.56 1.60 -6.36
N SER A 124 19.53 2.43 -6.10
CA SER A 124 19.77 3.65 -5.35
C SER A 124 20.50 3.25 -4.07
N THR A 125 21.82 3.40 -4.07
CA THR A 125 22.70 3.08 -2.95
C THR A 125 22.42 3.95 -1.72
N ALA A 126 21.47 4.89 -1.84
CA ALA A 126 20.91 5.64 -0.74
C ALA A 126 19.82 4.85 0.02
N SER A 127 19.03 3.99 -0.65
CA SER A 127 17.91 3.27 -0.04
C SER A 127 18.34 1.93 0.55
N LYS A 128 18.21 1.78 1.87
CA LYS A 128 18.46 0.52 2.59
C LYS A 128 17.32 -0.50 2.45
N THR A 129 16.22 -0.16 1.78
CA THR A 129 14.99 -0.95 1.80
C THR A 129 14.84 -1.97 0.70
N SER A 130 15.70 -1.96 -0.32
CA SER A 130 15.67 -2.96 -1.41
C SER A 130 16.97 -3.76 -1.48
N ASP A 131 17.61 -3.96 -0.32
CA ASP A 131 18.79 -4.79 -0.19
C ASP A 131 18.38 -6.26 -0.08
N TYR A 132 18.25 -6.91 -1.24
CA TYR A 132 18.01 -8.35 -1.32
C TYR A 132 19.33 -9.09 -1.41
N LEU A 133 19.54 -10.05 -0.50
CA LEU A 133 20.69 -10.94 -0.53
C LEU A 133 20.66 -11.82 -1.79
N PRO A 134 21.79 -12.41 -2.22
CA PRO A 134 21.81 -13.41 -3.29
C PRO A 134 20.88 -14.61 -3.04
N SER A 135 20.53 -14.88 -1.78
CA SER A 135 19.53 -15.88 -1.38
C SER A 135 18.08 -15.43 -1.62
N GLY A 136 17.86 -14.22 -2.14
CA GLY A 136 16.56 -13.62 -2.36
C GLY A 136 15.89 -13.07 -1.10
N GLN A 137 16.50 -13.19 0.08
CA GLN A 137 15.94 -12.65 1.32
C GLN A 137 16.16 -11.15 1.41
N CYS A 138 15.13 -10.42 1.84
CA CYS A 138 15.32 -9.02 2.13
C CYS A 138 16.12 -8.82 3.42
N ARG A 139 17.17 -8.00 3.35
CA ARG A 139 17.99 -7.59 4.48
C ARG A 139 17.71 -6.13 4.80
N MET A 140 17.38 -5.86 6.05
CA MET A 140 17.17 -4.50 6.54
C MET A 140 18.46 -3.88 7.10
N ASN A 141 19.15 -4.63 7.96
CA ASN A 141 20.43 -4.25 8.55
C ASN A 141 21.07 -5.50 9.18
N THR A 142 22.20 -5.33 9.86
CA THR A 142 22.93 -6.43 10.53
C THR A 142 22.12 -7.13 11.61
N PHE A 143 21.16 -6.46 12.25
CA PHE A 143 20.29 -7.03 13.28
C PHE A 143 19.02 -7.68 12.69
N LEU A 144 18.67 -7.33 11.46
CA LEU A 144 17.54 -7.88 10.70
C LEU A 144 18.04 -8.40 9.34
N PRO A 145 18.85 -9.47 9.33
CA PRO A 145 19.44 -10.03 8.11
C PRO A 145 18.41 -10.69 7.19
N THR A 146 17.29 -11.14 7.77
CA THR A 146 16.17 -11.75 7.07
C THR A 146 14.88 -11.11 7.56
N TYR A 147 14.33 -10.19 6.77
CA TYR A 147 13.06 -9.53 7.03
C TYR A 147 11.99 -10.05 6.07
N THR A 148 11.37 -11.17 6.45
CA THR A 148 10.36 -11.85 5.63
C THR A 148 9.13 -11.01 5.26
N PRO A 149 8.71 -9.97 6.02
CA PRO A 149 7.63 -9.09 5.55
C PRO A 149 7.99 -8.35 4.25
N GLY A 150 9.27 -8.03 4.01
CA GLY A 150 9.72 -7.42 2.76
C GLY A 150 9.49 -8.34 1.56
N ASN A 151 9.92 -9.60 1.67
CA ASN A 151 9.66 -10.63 0.67
C ASN A 151 8.16 -10.86 0.43
N GLY A 152 7.38 -10.96 1.50
CA GLY A 152 5.93 -11.15 1.41
C GLY A 152 5.23 -9.98 0.71
N ALA A 153 5.62 -8.75 1.05
CA ALA A 153 5.07 -7.54 0.43
C ALA A 153 5.43 -7.47 -1.07
N LEU A 154 6.67 -7.80 -1.44
CA LEU A 154 7.09 -7.87 -2.85
C LEU A 154 6.26 -8.88 -3.64
N LEU A 155 6.10 -10.10 -3.12
CA LEU A 155 5.32 -11.14 -3.79
C LEU A 155 3.84 -10.76 -3.91
N ALA A 156 3.26 -10.18 -2.86
CA ALA A 156 1.89 -9.68 -2.87
C ALA A 156 1.70 -8.56 -3.91
N ALA A 157 2.64 -7.61 -3.98
CA ALA A 157 2.59 -6.52 -4.95
C ALA A 157 2.70 -7.04 -6.39
N VAL A 158 3.62 -7.96 -6.67
CA VAL A 158 3.73 -8.56 -8.01
C VAL A 158 2.43 -9.27 -8.39
N ALA A 159 1.86 -10.10 -7.51
CA ALA A 159 0.61 -10.79 -7.79
C ALA A 159 -0.54 -9.81 -8.04
N MET A 160 -0.68 -8.79 -7.20
CA MET A 160 -1.73 -7.78 -7.30
C MET A 160 -1.61 -6.95 -8.58
N LEU A 161 -0.43 -6.40 -8.89
CA LEU A 161 -0.22 -5.51 -10.02
C LEU A 161 -0.27 -6.26 -11.37
N ALA A 162 0.30 -7.47 -11.42
CA ALA A 162 0.49 -8.21 -12.66
C ALA A 162 -0.72 -9.06 -13.08
N GLY A 163 -1.70 -9.33 -12.22
CA GLY A 163 -2.88 -10.06 -12.69
C GLY A 163 -3.94 -10.44 -11.67
N GLY A 164 -3.61 -10.53 -10.39
CA GLY A 164 -4.58 -10.79 -9.33
C GLY A 164 -5.58 -9.64 -9.20
N GLY A 165 -5.09 -8.40 -9.24
CA GLY A 165 -5.93 -7.22 -9.07
C GLY A 165 -6.54 -7.13 -7.67
N TRP A 166 -7.60 -6.34 -7.54
CA TRP A 166 -8.24 -5.98 -6.27
C TRP A 166 -9.74 -5.72 -6.44
N ASP A 167 -10.44 -5.34 -5.39
CA ASP A 167 -11.83 -4.89 -5.46
C ASP A 167 -11.95 -3.54 -6.20
N GLY A 168 -12.77 -3.50 -7.25
CA GLY A 168 -12.92 -2.29 -8.08
C GLY A 168 -11.86 -2.12 -9.17
N ASP A 169 -11.15 -3.18 -9.54
CA ASP A 169 -10.20 -3.22 -10.66
C ASP A 169 -10.85 -3.46 -12.04
N ASP A 170 -12.19 -3.53 -12.09
CA ASP A 170 -13.01 -3.84 -13.26
C ASP A 170 -12.62 -5.13 -14.02
N GLY A 171 -11.94 -6.07 -13.35
CA GLY A 171 -11.46 -7.31 -13.97
C GLY A 171 -10.44 -7.10 -15.09
N GLN A 172 -9.77 -5.95 -15.07
CA GLN A 172 -8.86 -5.55 -16.14
C GLN A 172 -7.56 -6.37 -16.12
N PRO A 173 -7.02 -6.78 -17.28
CA PRO A 173 -5.72 -7.46 -17.33
C PRO A 173 -4.61 -6.48 -16.93
N LEU A 174 -3.60 -6.96 -16.19
CA LEU A 174 -2.47 -6.16 -15.71
C LEU A 174 -2.94 -4.86 -15.01
N PRO A 175 -3.78 -4.95 -13.97
CA PRO A 175 -4.52 -3.78 -13.46
C PRO A 175 -3.60 -2.69 -12.89
N GLY A 176 -2.44 -3.07 -12.37
CA GLY A 176 -1.50 -2.17 -11.69
C GLY A 176 -0.29 -1.72 -12.51
N LEU A 177 -0.14 -2.16 -13.77
CA LEU A 177 1.02 -1.83 -14.61
C LEU A 177 0.68 -0.85 -15.76
N PRO A 178 1.67 -0.08 -16.26
CA PRO A 178 1.47 0.87 -17.36
C PRO A 178 0.87 0.21 -18.61
N ARG A 179 0.02 0.97 -19.32
CA ARG A 179 -0.67 0.52 -20.55
C ARG A 179 -0.20 1.22 -21.82
N ASP A 180 0.78 2.11 -21.69
CA ASP A 180 1.38 2.86 -22.78
C ASP A 180 2.34 2.02 -23.65
N GLY A 181 2.46 0.72 -23.38
CA GLY A 181 3.35 -0.19 -24.09
C GLY A 181 4.78 -0.21 -23.58
N SER A 182 5.11 0.55 -22.53
CA SER A 182 6.43 0.51 -21.89
C SER A 182 6.74 -0.83 -21.21
N TRP A 183 5.71 -1.61 -20.87
CA TRP A 183 5.82 -2.93 -20.27
C TRP A 183 5.14 -4.00 -21.14
N VAL A 184 5.84 -5.09 -21.42
CA VAL A 184 5.29 -6.31 -22.04
C VAL A 184 5.29 -7.40 -20.97
N VAL A 185 4.12 -7.72 -20.44
CA VAL A 185 3.97 -8.58 -19.26
C VAL A 185 3.25 -9.87 -19.62
N ARG A 186 3.71 -10.98 -19.07
CA ARG A 186 3.02 -12.28 -19.08
C ARG A 186 2.84 -12.71 -17.63
N ALA A 187 1.62 -13.05 -17.26
CA ALA A 187 1.26 -13.46 -15.91
C ALA A 187 0.17 -14.53 -15.98
N GLU A 188 0.23 -15.49 -15.06
CA GLU A 188 -0.75 -16.57 -14.93
C GLU A 188 -0.87 -17.01 -13.46
N GLY A 189 -1.97 -17.68 -13.13
CA GLY A 189 -2.13 -18.34 -11.82
C GLY A 189 -2.32 -17.42 -10.60
N PHE A 190 -2.41 -16.10 -10.79
CA PHE A 190 -2.65 -15.18 -9.67
C PHE A 190 -4.13 -15.17 -9.26
N ALA A 191 -4.36 -15.30 -7.95
CA ALA A 191 -5.65 -15.06 -7.34
C ALA A 191 -5.83 -13.56 -7.06
N LYS A 192 -7.10 -13.12 -7.00
CA LYS A 192 -7.44 -11.76 -6.65
C LYS A 192 -7.01 -11.42 -5.22
N ALA A 193 -6.37 -10.26 -5.05
CA ALA A 193 -6.06 -9.75 -3.72
C ALA A 193 -7.38 -9.37 -3.02
N LEU A 194 -7.45 -9.64 -1.72
CA LEU A 194 -8.67 -9.61 -0.89
C LEU A 194 -9.54 -8.36 -1.04
#